data_AF-A0A414CKU7-F1
#
_entry.id   AF-A0A414CKU7-F1
#
_cell.length_a   1.000
_cell.length_b   1.000
_cell.length_c   1.000
_cell.angle_alpha   90.00
_cell.angle_beta   90.00
_cell.angle_gamma   90.00
#
_symmetry.space_group_name_H-M   'P 1'
#
loop_
_entity.id
_entity.type
_entity.pdbx_description
1 polymer ?
#
loop_
_entity_poly.entity_id
_entity_poly.type
_entity_poly.pdbx_seq_one_letter_code
_entity_poly.pdbx_strand_id
1 'polypeptide(L)'
;MSYIKNPSSIEEKSFQIIQSVIDRDHPGYEFHEDMEEAIIKRAIHTTGDFDYLYTMKFINHVNERIVDVIQNKGTIIVDSSISLNGINKRVLDQMGVSYRCLINDEDVIQLAKEKNITRAMAAVEKATEIEGPKVFAFGGAPTALFHLLDLIKEKKVDVDAIIGVPVGFINVLESKEALLATDLPVMVNEGRKGGSTLVVAIINAIIYQMQTIVTDDYVRYSTALNDKKG
;
A
#
# COMPACT_ATOMS: atom_id res chain seq x y z
N MET A 1 -26.62 -25.74 4.43
CA MET A 1 -26.00 -24.66 3.65
C MET A 1 -24.75 -25.20 2.97
N SER A 2 -24.68 -25.12 1.65
CA SER A 2 -23.49 -25.50 0.87
C SER A 2 -22.60 -24.25 0.72
N TYR A 3 -21.38 -24.28 1.23
CA TYR A 3 -20.38 -23.22 1.04
C TYR A 3 -19.11 -23.80 0.40
N ILE A 4 -18.43 -22.99 -0.40
CA ILE A 4 -17.17 -23.35 -1.06
C ILE A 4 -16.09 -23.50 0.02
N LYS A 5 -15.27 -24.55 -0.05
CA LYS A 5 -14.26 -24.86 0.97
C LYS A 5 -12.81 -24.59 0.52
N ASN A 6 -12.54 -24.55 -0.78
CA ASN A 6 -11.19 -24.33 -1.30
C ASN A 6 -10.88 -22.82 -1.33
N PRO A 7 -9.86 -22.33 -0.58
CA PRO A 7 -9.59 -20.89 -0.46
C PRO A 7 -9.26 -20.19 -1.78
N SER A 8 -8.43 -20.78 -2.64
CA SER A 8 -8.08 -20.19 -3.94
C SER A 8 -9.32 -20.04 -4.84
N SER A 9 -10.20 -21.05 -4.84
CA SER A 9 -11.46 -20.98 -5.60
C SER A 9 -12.44 -19.93 -5.05
N ILE A 10 -12.35 -19.58 -3.75
CA ILE A 10 -13.15 -18.51 -3.15
C ILE A 10 -12.61 -17.15 -3.56
N GLU A 11 -11.29 -16.96 -3.48
CA GLU A 11 -10.63 -15.72 -3.87
C GLU A 11 -10.90 -15.43 -5.36
N GLU A 12 -10.59 -16.39 -6.25
CA GLU A 12 -10.81 -16.25 -7.70
C GLU A 12 -12.28 -15.92 -8.02
N LYS A 13 -13.22 -16.65 -7.43
CA LYS A 13 -14.65 -16.39 -7.62
C LYS A 13 -15.06 -15.01 -7.10
N SER A 14 -14.46 -14.54 -6.00
CA SER A 14 -14.71 -13.19 -5.51
C SER A 14 -14.25 -12.13 -6.50
N PHE A 15 -13.08 -12.29 -7.14
CA PHE A 15 -12.60 -11.35 -8.16
C PHE A 15 -13.45 -11.40 -9.43
N GLN A 16 -13.95 -12.57 -9.84
CA GLN A 16 -14.92 -12.69 -10.93
C GLN A 16 -16.23 -11.95 -10.63
N ILE A 17 -16.72 -12.05 -9.39
CA ILE A 17 -17.91 -11.30 -8.95
C ILE A 17 -17.63 -9.79 -8.95
N ILE A 18 -16.47 -9.36 -8.44
CA ILE A 18 -16.07 -7.94 -8.46
C ILE A 18 -16.06 -7.43 -9.90
N GLN A 19 -15.44 -8.14 -10.84
CA GLN A 19 -15.45 -7.74 -12.26
C GLN A 19 -16.88 -7.65 -12.80
N SER A 20 -17.72 -8.65 -12.54
CA SER A 20 -19.11 -8.65 -13.01
C SER A 20 -19.93 -7.47 -12.46
N VAL A 21 -19.62 -7.01 -11.23
CA VAL A 21 -20.25 -5.82 -10.64
C VAL A 21 -19.73 -4.55 -11.30
N ILE A 22 -18.42 -4.44 -11.57
CA ILE A 22 -17.83 -3.32 -12.32
C ILE A 22 -18.50 -3.20 -13.70
N ASP A 23 -18.55 -4.29 -14.46
CA ASP A 23 -19.11 -4.30 -15.82
C ASP A 23 -20.59 -3.86 -15.84
N ARG A 24 -21.35 -4.23 -14.82
CA ARG A 24 -22.79 -3.94 -14.71
C ARG A 24 -23.08 -2.54 -14.18
N ASP A 25 -22.42 -2.15 -13.10
CA ASP A 25 -22.80 -0.98 -12.30
C ASP A 25 -21.90 0.25 -12.60
N HIS A 26 -20.73 0.03 -13.20
CA HIS A 26 -19.76 1.05 -13.60
C HIS A 26 -19.41 0.94 -15.10
N PRO A 27 -20.42 0.96 -16.00
CA PRO A 27 -20.19 0.71 -17.41
C PRO A 27 -19.24 1.73 -18.03
N GLY A 28 -18.25 1.23 -18.78
CA GLY A 28 -17.23 2.07 -19.43
C GLY A 28 -16.08 2.49 -18.52
N TYR A 29 -16.01 1.99 -17.29
CA TYR A 29 -14.81 2.12 -16.48
C TYR A 29 -13.68 1.28 -17.08
N GLU A 30 -12.54 1.91 -17.33
CA GLU A 30 -11.34 1.26 -17.85
C GLU A 30 -10.18 1.45 -16.88
N PHE A 31 -9.51 0.35 -16.53
CA PHE A 31 -8.24 0.41 -15.82
C PHE A 31 -7.14 0.87 -16.79
N HIS A 32 -6.26 1.76 -16.33
CA HIS A 32 -5.17 2.26 -17.17
C HIS A 32 -4.01 1.25 -17.27
N GLU A 33 -3.70 0.56 -16.17
CA GLU A 33 -2.60 -0.42 -16.07
C GLU A 33 -3.06 -1.70 -15.35
N ASP A 34 -2.44 -2.83 -15.70
CA ASP A 34 -2.74 -4.13 -15.06
C ASP A 34 -2.43 -4.11 -13.55
N MET A 35 -1.39 -3.37 -13.15
CA MET A 35 -1.03 -3.17 -11.75
C MET A 35 -2.09 -2.35 -11.00
N GLU A 36 -2.59 -1.28 -11.62
CA GLU A 36 -3.69 -0.48 -11.09
C GLU A 36 -4.95 -1.34 -10.91
N GLU A 37 -5.30 -2.15 -11.92
CA GLU A 37 -6.42 -3.08 -11.85
C GLU A 37 -6.29 -4.06 -10.67
N ALA A 38 -5.11 -4.68 -10.52
CA ALA A 38 -4.84 -5.61 -9.45
C ALA A 38 -5.00 -4.96 -8.06
N ILE A 39 -4.47 -3.73 -7.90
CA ILE A 39 -4.53 -2.96 -6.66
C ILE A 39 -5.98 -2.57 -6.34
N ILE A 40 -6.70 -1.96 -7.28
CA ILE A 40 -8.07 -1.48 -7.06
C ILE A 40 -9.00 -2.64 -6.76
N LYS A 41 -8.94 -3.74 -7.54
CA LYS A 41 -9.78 -4.91 -7.26
C LYS A 41 -9.47 -5.53 -5.90
N ARG A 42 -8.20 -5.57 -5.48
CA ARG A 42 -7.83 -6.08 -4.15
C ARG A 42 -8.33 -5.16 -3.03
N ALA A 43 -8.33 -3.85 -3.25
CA ALA A 43 -8.94 -2.89 -2.33
C ALA A 43 -10.45 -3.14 -2.20
N ILE A 44 -11.16 -3.30 -3.31
CA ILE A 44 -12.60 -3.64 -3.34
C ILE A 44 -12.85 -4.99 -2.66
N HIS A 45 -12.06 -6.02 -2.96
CA HIS A 45 -12.18 -7.34 -2.33
C HIS A 45 -12.05 -7.28 -0.81
N THR A 46 -11.13 -6.44 -0.33
CA THR A 46 -10.83 -6.30 1.10
C THR A 46 -11.91 -5.51 1.85
N THR A 47 -12.58 -4.57 1.17
CA THR A 47 -13.44 -3.57 1.81
C THR A 47 -14.92 -3.69 1.45
N GLY A 48 -15.24 -4.38 0.35
CA GLY A 48 -16.57 -4.40 -0.25
C GLY A 48 -16.98 -3.07 -0.88
N ASP A 49 -16.05 -2.15 -1.12
CA ASP A 49 -16.32 -0.76 -1.44
C ASP A 49 -15.84 -0.39 -2.85
N PHE A 50 -16.77 -0.13 -3.76
CA PHE A 50 -16.46 0.19 -5.16
C PHE A 50 -16.04 1.65 -5.38
N ASP A 51 -16.10 2.52 -4.36
CA ASP A 51 -15.61 3.90 -4.48
C ASP A 51 -14.10 3.97 -4.77
N TYR A 52 -13.35 2.91 -4.48
CA TYR A 52 -11.93 2.81 -4.82
C TYR A 52 -11.65 2.81 -6.32
N LEU A 53 -12.64 2.55 -7.17
CA LEU A 53 -12.53 2.76 -8.63
C LEU A 53 -12.20 4.22 -8.96
N TYR A 54 -12.75 5.17 -8.20
CA TYR A 54 -12.68 6.60 -8.54
C TYR A 54 -11.74 7.39 -7.64
N THR A 55 -11.53 6.90 -6.42
CA THR A 55 -10.78 7.61 -5.38
C THR A 55 -9.30 7.26 -5.36
N MET A 56 -8.88 6.11 -5.90
CA MET A 56 -7.46 5.77 -5.99
C MET A 56 -6.76 6.63 -7.04
N LYS A 57 -5.62 7.20 -6.66
CA LYS A 57 -4.72 8.02 -7.50
C LYS A 57 -3.33 7.42 -7.47
N PHE A 58 -2.74 7.29 -8.65
CA PHE A 58 -1.40 6.79 -8.88
C PHE A 58 -0.61 7.91 -9.57
N ILE A 59 0.39 8.46 -8.90
CA ILE A 59 1.06 9.71 -9.30
C ILE A 59 2.55 9.44 -9.52
N ASN A 60 3.13 10.05 -10.55
CA ASN A 60 4.56 10.02 -10.85
C ASN A 60 5.15 8.60 -10.90
N HIS A 61 4.51 7.68 -11.65
CA HIS A 61 5.00 6.31 -11.87
C HIS A 61 5.17 5.50 -10.57
N VAL A 62 4.30 5.73 -9.58
CA VAL A 62 4.41 5.10 -8.25
C VAL A 62 4.42 3.57 -8.32
N ASN A 63 3.68 2.98 -9.26
CA ASN A 63 3.64 1.54 -9.44
C ASN A 63 5.02 1.01 -9.84
N GLU A 64 5.64 1.60 -10.87
CA GLU A 64 6.98 1.21 -11.30
C GLU A 64 8.01 1.43 -10.18
N ARG A 65 7.92 2.54 -9.45
CA ARG A 65 8.85 2.85 -8.36
C ARG A 65 8.76 1.88 -7.19
N ILE A 66 7.56 1.46 -6.81
CA ILE A 66 7.41 0.43 -5.77
C ILE A 66 7.98 -0.91 -6.26
N VAL A 67 7.75 -1.27 -7.52
CA VAL A 67 8.31 -2.48 -8.13
C VAL A 67 9.84 -2.42 -8.13
N ASP A 68 10.44 -1.28 -8.49
CA ASP A 68 11.89 -1.07 -8.46
C ASP A 68 12.46 -1.29 -7.05
N VAL A 69 11.83 -0.74 -6.01
CA VAL A 69 12.27 -0.96 -4.62
C VAL A 69 12.23 -2.43 -4.25
N ILE A 70 11.16 -3.13 -4.63
CA ILE A 70 10.99 -4.57 -4.36
C ILE A 70 12.06 -5.38 -5.11
N GLN A 71 12.30 -5.11 -6.40
CA GLN A 71 13.31 -5.80 -7.21
C GLN A 71 14.73 -5.57 -6.68
N ASN A 72 14.99 -4.38 -6.15
CA ASN A 72 16.28 -4.03 -5.54
C ASN A 72 16.38 -4.42 -4.06
N LYS A 73 15.50 -5.31 -3.56
CA LYS A 73 15.53 -5.85 -2.20
C LYS A 73 15.50 -4.75 -1.12
N GLY A 74 14.78 -3.67 -1.39
CA GLY A 74 14.63 -2.55 -0.49
C GLY A 74 13.75 -2.86 0.72
N THR A 75 13.29 -1.79 1.38
CA THR A 75 12.49 -1.89 2.61
C THR A 75 11.10 -1.29 2.47
N ILE A 76 10.08 -2.06 2.84
CA ILE A 76 8.70 -1.57 2.99
C ILE A 76 8.48 -1.18 4.45
N ILE A 77 8.21 0.09 4.70
CA ILE A 77 8.05 0.67 6.03
C ILE A 77 6.58 1.02 6.22
N VAL A 78 5.94 0.40 7.21
CA VAL A 78 4.51 0.61 7.48
C VAL A 78 4.28 1.28 8.84
N ASP A 79 3.25 2.11 8.91
CA ASP A 79 2.92 2.90 10.09
C ASP A 79 2.23 2.15 11.23
N SER A 80 1.78 0.91 10.99
CA SER A 80 1.05 0.12 11.99
C SER A 80 1.39 -1.37 11.97
N SER A 81 1.29 -2.00 13.14
CA SER A 81 1.46 -3.46 13.26
C SER A 81 0.35 -4.24 12.55
N ILE A 82 -0.84 -3.64 12.37
CA ILE A 82 -1.93 -4.22 11.59
C ILE A 82 -1.47 -4.36 10.13
N SER A 83 -0.89 -3.31 9.56
CA SER A 83 -0.33 -3.34 8.21
C SER A 83 0.76 -4.42 8.11
N LEU A 84 1.72 -4.42 9.05
CA LEU A 84 2.83 -5.36 9.02
C LEU A 84 2.36 -6.82 9.08
N ASN A 85 1.34 -7.13 9.87
CA ASN A 85 0.85 -8.49 10.06
C ASN A 85 -0.08 -8.97 8.94
N GLY A 86 -0.71 -8.06 8.19
CA GLY A 86 -1.58 -8.43 7.06
C GLY A 86 -0.82 -8.68 5.76
N ILE A 87 0.39 -8.14 5.61
CA ILE A 87 1.21 -8.35 4.41
C ILE A 87 1.72 -9.78 4.35
N ASN A 88 1.79 -10.36 3.15
CA ASN A 88 2.29 -11.71 2.94
C ASN A 88 3.83 -11.77 3.05
N LYS A 89 4.29 -11.89 4.30
CA LYS A 89 5.72 -11.95 4.66
C LYS A 89 6.46 -13.06 3.94
N ARG A 90 5.83 -14.23 3.74
CA ARG A 90 6.46 -15.36 3.05
C ARG A 90 6.92 -15.00 1.63
N VAL A 91 6.06 -14.30 0.88
CA VAL A 91 6.40 -13.86 -0.49
C VAL A 91 7.52 -12.81 -0.43
N LEU A 92 7.44 -11.84 0.47
CA LEU A 92 8.49 -10.83 0.64
C LEU A 92 9.84 -11.44 1.04
N ASP A 93 9.84 -12.40 1.98
CA ASP A 93 11.04 -13.11 2.43
C ASP A 93 11.69 -13.87 1.26
N GLN A 94 10.89 -14.52 0.40
CA GLN A 94 11.37 -15.20 -0.81
C GLN A 94 11.93 -14.23 -1.86
N MET A 95 11.40 -13.00 -1.92
CA MET A 95 11.93 -11.93 -2.77
C MET A 95 13.17 -11.25 -2.16
N GLY A 96 13.48 -11.51 -0.89
CA GLY A 96 14.56 -10.85 -0.16
C GLY A 96 14.26 -9.40 0.22
N VAL A 97 12.98 -9.02 0.27
CA VAL A 97 12.53 -7.65 0.59
C VAL A 97 12.34 -7.51 2.08
N SER A 98 12.91 -6.46 2.67
CA SER A 98 12.72 -6.16 4.08
C SER A 98 11.37 -5.47 4.33
N TYR A 99 10.77 -5.73 5.47
CA TYR A 99 9.58 -5.02 5.95
C TYR A 99 9.74 -4.63 7.42
N ARG A 100 9.28 -3.43 7.78
CA ARG A 100 9.45 -2.87 9.13
C ARG A 100 8.21 -2.10 9.59
N CYS A 101 7.90 -2.21 10.87
CA CYS A 101 7.01 -1.31 11.59
C CYS A 101 7.66 -0.98 12.93
N LEU A 102 8.14 0.25 13.07
CA LEU A 102 9.00 0.65 14.20
C LEU A 102 8.20 1.25 15.37
N ILE A 103 6.86 1.38 15.23
CA ILE A 103 6.01 2.12 16.18
C ILE A 103 6.03 1.59 17.63
N ASN A 104 6.45 0.34 17.83
CA ASN A 104 6.53 -0.31 19.12
C ASN A 104 7.97 -0.55 19.61
N ASP A 105 8.98 -0.08 18.88
CA ASP A 105 10.37 -0.23 19.29
C ASP A 105 10.64 0.66 20.53
N GLU A 106 11.42 0.14 21.48
CA GLU A 106 11.65 0.82 22.77
C GLU A 106 12.31 2.20 22.58
N ASP A 107 13.25 2.30 21.64
CA ASP A 107 13.94 3.55 21.29
C ASP A 107 13.00 4.55 20.60
N VAL A 108 12.07 4.10 19.75
CA VAL A 108 11.01 4.94 19.16
C VAL A 108 10.06 5.48 20.22
N ILE A 109 9.66 4.65 21.18
CA ILE A 109 8.79 5.07 22.30
C ILE A 109 9.51 6.13 23.15
N GLN A 110 10.81 5.94 23.40
CA GLN A 110 11.62 6.90 24.15
C GLN A 110 11.78 8.21 23.38
N LEU A 111 12.14 8.16 22.10
CA LEU A 111 12.27 9.32 21.21
C LEU A 111 10.98 10.14 21.12
N ALA A 112 9.83 9.48 21.03
CA ALA A 112 8.54 10.15 21.01
C ALA A 112 8.28 10.99 22.28
N LYS A 113 8.66 10.47 23.45
CA LYS A 113 8.55 11.19 24.72
C LYS A 113 9.54 12.35 24.80
N GLU A 114 10.79 12.12 24.42
CA GLU A 114 11.86 13.13 24.45
C GLU A 114 11.56 14.32 23.55
N LYS A 115 11.04 14.07 22.35
CA LYS A 115 10.70 15.10 21.37
C LYS A 115 9.28 15.64 21.50
N ASN A 116 8.48 15.09 22.42
CA ASN A 116 7.05 15.41 22.57
C ASN A 116 6.26 15.30 21.25
N ILE A 117 6.51 14.24 20.49
CA ILE A 117 5.84 13.91 19.22
C ILE A 117 5.11 12.57 19.32
N THR A 118 4.28 12.25 18.33
CA THR A 118 3.62 10.94 18.31
C THR A 118 4.62 9.81 18.05
N ARG A 119 4.34 8.60 18.55
CA ARG A 119 5.17 7.40 18.26
C ARG A 119 5.31 7.14 16.76
N ALA A 120 4.29 7.43 15.96
CA ALA A 120 4.35 7.25 14.52
C ALA A 120 5.30 8.27 13.85
N MET A 121 5.37 9.50 14.34
CA MET A 121 6.37 10.49 13.88
C MET A 121 7.79 10.07 14.27
N ALA A 122 8.00 9.62 15.52
CA ALA A 122 9.28 9.09 15.95
C ALA A 122 9.71 7.83 15.17
N ALA A 123 8.76 6.96 14.81
CA ALA A 123 9.02 5.79 13.96
C ALA A 123 9.48 6.21 12.56
N VAL A 124 8.93 7.29 12.00
CA VAL A 124 9.39 7.86 10.74
C VAL A 124 10.81 8.38 10.86
N GLU A 125 11.15 9.07 11.95
CA GLU A 125 12.54 9.51 12.18
C GLU A 125 13.50 8.32 12.26
N LYS A 126 13.14 7.28 13.00
CA LYS A 126 13.98 6.08 13.09
C LYS A 126 14.12 5.37 11.74
N ALA A 127 13.07 5.38 10.94
CA ALA A 127 13.07 4.81 9.61
C ALA A 127 14.00 5.54 8.62
N THR A 128 14.38 6.79 8.87
CA THR A 128 15.33 7.50 7.98
C THR A 128 16.75 6.94 8.11
N GLU A 129 17.08 6.30 9.22
CA GLU A 129 18.37 5.63 9.46
C GLU A 129 18.51 4.34 8.64
N ILE A 130 17.42 3.82 8.06
CA ILE A 130 17.45 2.61 7.23
C ILE A 130 18.04 2.98 5.87
N GLU A 131 19.19 2.39 5.56
CA GLU A 131 19.86 2.58 4.26
C GLU A 131 19.14 1.83 3.13
N GLY A 132 19.32 2.33 1.91
CA GLY A 132 18.82 1.72 0.68
C GLY A 132 17.41 2.16 0.27
N PRO A 133 16.89 1.55 -0.82
CA PRO A 133 15.60 1.91 -1.39
C PRO A 133 14.47 1.60 -0.41
N LYS A 134 13.50 2.51 -0.29
CA LYS A 134 12.43 2.43 0.71
C LYS A 134 11.09 2.96 0.22
N VAL A 135 10.04 2.20 0.54
CA VAL A 135 8.64 2.60 0.39
C VAL A 135 8.05 2.85 1.76
N PHE A 136 7.44 4.02 1.95
CA PHE A 136 6.66 4.31 3.16
C PHE A 136 5.18 4.11 2.91
N ALA A 137 4.48 3.42 3.81
CA ALA A 137 3.05 3.19 3.70
C ALA A 137 2.30 3.58 4.98
N PHE A 138 1.38 4.52 4.84
CA PHE A 138 0.60 5.11 5.92
C PHE A 138 -0.88 4.76 5.78
N GLY A 139 -1.39 3.95 6.70
CA GLY A 139 -2.80 3.55 6.76
C GLY A 139 -3.59 4.21 7.89
N GLY A 140 -2.93 4.71 8.94
CA GLY A 140 -3.62 5.22 10.14
C GLY A 140 -3.00 6.47 10.77
N ALA A 141 -1.79 6.88 10.38
CA ALA A 141 -1.08 7.99 11.00
C ALA A 141 -0.86 9.19 10.05
N PRO A 142 -1.86 10.07 9.84
CA PRO A 142 -1.70 11.32 9.09
C PRO A 142 -0.54 12.18 9.59
N THR A 143 -0.34 12.23 10.92
CA THR A 143 0.74 13.00 11.53
C THR A 143 2.13 12.48 11.15
N ALA A 144 2.28 11.17 11.00
CA ALA A 144 3.54 10.57 10.55
C ALA A 144 3.81 10.87 9.06
N LEU A 145 2.75 10.88 8.24
CA LEU A 145 2.85 11.30 6.84
C LEU A 145 3.30 12.76 6.72
N PHE A 146 2.69 13.69 7.45
CA PHE A 146 3.14 15.08 7.48
C PHE A 146 4.61 15.21 7.91
N HIS A 147 4.99 14.51 8.97
CA HIS A 147 6.37 14.53 9.47
C HIS A 147 7.37 13.99 8.43
N LEU A 148 7.00 12.93 7.70
CA LEU A 148 7.83 12.45 6.59
C LEU A 148 8.02 13.53 5.52
N LEU A 149 6.94 14.22 5.14
CA LEU A 149 7.01 15.31 4.15
C LEU A 149 7.90 16.46 4.62
N ASP A 150 7.88 16.80 5.91
CA ASP A 150 8.76 17.81 6.48
C ASP A 150 10.24 17.37 6.42
N LEU A 151 10.54 16.12 6.77
CA LEU A 151 11.90 15.57 6.67
C LEU A 151 12.41 15.52 5.23
N ILE A 152 11.54 15.23 4.25
CA ILE A 152 11.89 15.26 2.82
C ILE A 152 12.21 16.70 2.38
N LYS A 153 11.40 17.69 2.75
CA LYS A 153 11.66 19.11 2.45
C LYS A 153 12.98 19.58 3.06
N GLU A 154 13.31 19.09 4.25
CA GLU A 154 14.56 19.36 4.95
C GLU A 154 15.76 18.56 4.40
N LYS A 155 15.55 17.71 3.37
CA LYS A 155 16.57 16.83 2.76
C LYS A 155 17.23 15.89 3.77
N LYS A 156 16.47 15.42 4.76
CA LYS A 156 16.93 14.49 5.80
C LYS A 156 16.66 13.03 5.47
N VAL A 157 15.87 12.76 4.43
CA VAL A 157 15.51 11.40 4.01
C VAL A 157 15.24 11.36 2.53
N ASP A 158 15.74 10.32 1.88
CA ASP A 158 15.38 9.95 0.51
C ASP A 158 14.29 8.85 0.56
N VAL A 159 13.24 9.04 -0.23
CA VAL A 159 12.07 8.15 -0.33
C VAL A 159 11.79 7.84 -1.80
N ASP A 160 11.65 6.55 -2.12
CA ASP A 160 11.42 6.10 -3.49
C ASP A 160 9.94 6.13 -3.88
N ALA A 161 9.05 5.81 -2.94
CA ALA A 161 7.61 5.93 -3.12
C ALA A 161 6.85 6.00 -1.78
N ILE A 162 5.66 6.60 -1.81
CA ILE A 162 4.77 6.73 -0.65
C ILE A 162 3.37 6.18 -0.97
N ILE A 163 2.86 5.27 -0.14
CA ILE A 163 1.46 4.86 -0.11
C ILE A 163 0.76 5.64 1.02
N GLY A 164 0.09 6.73 0.67
CA GLY A 164 -0.61 7.62 1.60
C GLY A 164 -2.11 7.36 1.62
N VAL A 165 -2.55 6.37 2.38
CA VAL A 165 -3.96 5.99 2.51
C VAL A 165 -4.50 6.05 3.94
N PRO A 166 -4.22 7.12 4.73
CA PRO A 166 -4.72 7.19 6.09
C PRO A 166 -6.25 7.26 6.12
N VAL A 167 -6.86 6.57 7.08
CA VAL A 167 -8.30 6.65 7.38
C VAL A 167 -8.56 7.56 8.58
N GLY A 168 -9.70 8.23 8.59
CA GLY A 168 -10.19 8.93 9.77
C GLY A 168 -10.74 10.32 9.49
N PHE A 169 -10.82 11.12 10.54
CA PHE A 169 -11.54 12.39 10.50
C PHE A 169 -10.71 13.63 10.84
N ILE A 170 -9.51 13.45 11.37
CA ILE A 170 -8.63 14.53 11.82
C ILE A 170 -7.37 14.49 10.95
N ASN A 171 -7.05 15.59 10.29
CA ASN A 171 -5.85 15.79 9.49
C ASN A 171 -5.68 14.83 8.29
N VAL A 172 -6.70 14.02 7.96
CA VAL A 172 -6.63 12.99 6.91
C VAL A 172 -6.66 13.62 5.53
N LEU A 173 -7.63 14.49 5.26
CA LEU A 173 -7.78 15.13 3.96
C LEU A 173 -6.56 16.00 3.67
N GLU A 174 -6.16 16.80 4.65
CA GLU A 174 -5.04 17.71 4.59
C GLU A 174 -3.73 16.94 4.35
N SER A 175 -3.53 15.77 4.99
CA SER A 175 -2.33 14.96 4.79
C SER A 175 -2.22 14.38 3.38
N LYS A 176 -3.36 14.01 2.78
CA LYS A 176 -3.44 13.45 1.43
C LYS A 176 -3.27 14.53 0.38
N GLU A 177 -3.90 15.69 0.58
CA GLU A 177 -3.73 16.87 -0.26
C GLU A 177 -2.28 17.35 -0.25
N ALA A 178 -1.65 17.40 0.93
CA ALA A 178 -0.23 17.75 1.05
C ALA A 178 0.68 16.76 0.31
N LEU A 179 0.34 15.46 0.33
CA LEU A 179 1.08 14.43 -0.40
C LEU A 179 0.89 14.55 -1.93
N LEU A 180 -0.34 14.80 -2.38
CA LEU A 180 -0.68 15.03 -3.80
C LEU A 180 -0.05 16.31 -4.36
N ALA A 181 0.27 17.28 -3.52
CA ALA A 181 0.94 18.52 -3.91
C ALA A 181 2.47 18.36 -4.08
N THR A 182 3.02 17.15 -3.92
CA THR A 182 4.46 16.88 -4.10
C THR A 182 4.76 16.31 -5.48
N ASP A 183 6.02 16.43 -5.91
CA ASP A 183 6.52 15.78 -7.14
C ASP A 183 7.00 14.33 -6.88
N LEU A 184 6.64 13.74 -5.74
CA LEU A 184 7.07 12.38 -5.36
C LEU A 184 6.23 11.31 -6.07
N PRO A 185 6.76 10.08 -6.22
CA PRO A 185 5.97 8.90 -6.59
C PRO A 185 5.01 8.54 -5.44
N VAL A 186 3.71 8.80 -5.62
CA VAL A 186 2.73 8.63 -4.55
C VAL A 186 1.47 7.90 -5.00
N MET A 187 0.96 7.05 -4.11
CA MET A 187 -0.34 6.40 -4.23
C MET A 187 -1.23 6.89 -3.11
N VAL A 188 -2.37 7.48 -3.47
CA VAL A 188 -3.29 8.11 -2.53
C VAL A 188 -4.70 7.64 -2.82
N ASN A 189 -5.53 7.53 -1.78
CA ASN A 189 -6.96 7.39 -1.97
C ASN A 189 -7.65 8.68 -1.50
N GLU A 190 -8.36 9.36 -2.38
CA GLU A 190 -9.05 10.62 -2.07
C GLU A 190 -10.13 10.43 -0.98
N GLY A 191 -10.40 11.50 -0.23
CA GLY A 191 -11.38 11.48 0.84
C GLY A 191 -10.88 10.86 2.15
N ARG A 192 -11.83 10.47 3.02
CA ARG A 192 -11.56 10.02 4.41
C ARG A 192 -11.39 8.50 4.56
N LYS A 193 -11.74 7.74 3.52
CA LYS A 193 -11.56 6.28 3.49
C LYS A 193 -10.07 5.95 3.46
N GLY A 194 -9.71 4.71 3.74
CA GLY A 194 -8.31 4.28 3.79
C GLY A 194 -8.13 3.17 4.81
N GLY A 195 -6.95 3.11 5.42
CA GLY A 195 -6.71 2.22 6.56
C GLY A 195 -5.51 1.31 6.37
N SER A 196 -5.08 0.70 7.47
CA SER A 196 -4.06 -0.36 7.43
C SER A 196 -4.48 -1.55 6.58
N THR A 197 -5.78 -1.88 6.51
CA THR A 197 -6.28 -2.93 5.63
C THR A 197 -6.11 -2.58 4.14
N LEU A 198 -6.23 -1.30 3.78
CA LEU A 198 -5.98 -0.85 2.41
C LEU A 198 -4.47 -0.87 2.08
N VAL A 199 -3.60 -0.48 3.02
CA VAL A 199 -2.14 -0.66 2.88
C VAL A 199 -1.80 -2.13 2.60
N VAL A 200 -2.39 -3.05 3.37
CA VAL A 200 -2.21 -4.50 3.17
C VAL A 200 -2.69 -4.93 1.80
N ALA A 201 -3.87 -4.49 1.38
CA ALA A 201 -4.44 -4.82 0.08
C ALA A 201 -3.53 -4.35 -1.07
N ILE A 202 -3.03 -3.11 -1.02
CA ILE A 202 -2.14 -2.53 -2.02
C ILE A 202 -0.83 -3.34 -2.11
N ILE A 203 -0.13 -3.51 -0.99
CA ILE A 203 1.17 -4.21 -1.00
C ILE A 203 1.02 -5.66 -1.46
N ASN A 204 -0.02 -6.36 -0.97
CA ASN A 204 -0.29 -7.74 -1.39
C ASN A 204 -0.66 -7.81 -2.89
N ALA A 205 -1.44 -6.87 -3.41
CA ALA A 205 -1.74 -6.84 -4.84
C ALA A 205 -0.48 -6.70 -5.68
N ILE A 206 0.44 -5.80 -5.30
CA ILE A 206 1.69 -5.56 -6.02
C ILE A 206 2.55 -6.84 -6.05
N ILE A 207 2.83 -7.45 -4.90
CA ILE A 207 3.69 -8.64 -4.84
C ILE A 207 3.08 -9.85 -5.56
N TYR A 208 1.74 -9.97 -5.60
CA TYR A 208 1.07 -11.03 -6.36
C TYR A 208 1.05 -10.74 -7.86
N GLN A 209 0.84 -9.49 -8.26
CA GLN A 209 0.84 -9.07 -9.66
C GLN A 209 2.23 -9.19 -10.31
N MET A 210 3.30 -9.04 -9.53
CA MET A 210 4.66 -9.25 -10.02
C MET A 210 4.92 -10.69 -10.47
N GLN A 211 4.14 -11.68 -10.00
CA GLN A 211 4.21 -13.09 -10.41
C GLN A 211 5.62 -13.72 -10.38
N THR A 212 6.55 -13.15 -9.61
CA THR A 212 7.95 -13.60 -9.53
C THR A 212 8.11 -14.82 -8.64
N ILE A 213 7.16 -15.05 -7.75
CA ILE A 213 7.16 -16.14 -6.77
C ILE A 213 5.91 -16.99 -6.99
N VAL A 214 6.13 -18.28 -7.25
CA VAL A 214 5.07 -19.29 -7.28
C VAL A 214 5.07 -20.02 -5.94
N THR A 215 3.93 -20.04 -5.27
CA THR A 215 3.77 -20.75 -4.00
C THR A 215 2.99 -22.05 -4.23
N ASP A 216 3.55 -23.18 -3.81
CA ASP A 216 3.01 -24.53 -4.12
C ASP A 216 1.63 -24.80 -3.49
N ASP A 217 1.29 -24.08 -2.42
CA ASP A 217 0.13 -24.33 -1.56
C ASP A 217 -1.12 -23.53 -1.92
N TYR A 218 -0.97 -22.41 -2.65
CA TYR A 218 -2.10 -21.63 -3.18
C TYR A 218 -1.63 -20.63 -4.24
N VAL A 219 -2.45 -20.41 -5.28
CA VAL A 219 -2.26 -19.31 -6.23
C VAL A 219 -3.10 -18.12 -5.78
N ARG A 220 -2.49 -16.93 -5.70
CA ARG A 220 -3.18 -15.68 -5.39
C ARG A 220 -3.64 -15.00 -6.67
N TYR A 221 -4.79 -14.34 -6.60
CA TYR A 221 -5.31 -13.58 -7.74
C TYR A 221 -4.30 -12.51 -8.21
N SER A 222 -4.03 -12.52 -9.51
CA SER A 222 -3.36 -11.48 -10.26
C SER A 222 -4.19 -11.18 -11.51
N THR A 223 -4.15 -9.94 -11.96
CA THR A 223 -4.76 -9.52 -13.22
C THR A 223 -3.97 -10.14 -14.36
N ALA A 224 -4.66 -10.61 -15.41
CA ALA A 224 -4.01 -11.09 -16.62
C ALA A 224 -3.21 -9.95 -17.25
N LEU A 225 -1.94 -10.21 -17.60
CA LEU A 225 -1.14 -9.21 -18.29
C LEU A 225 -1.78 -8.96 -19.65
N ASN A 226 -2.30 -7.75 -19.85
CA ASN A 226 -2.80 -7.37 -21.15
C ASN A 226 -1.59 -7.17 -22.06
N ASP A 227 -1.49 -7.93 -23.15
CA ASP A 227 -0.58 -7.67 -24.26
C ASP A 227 -1.01 -6.36 -24.99
N LYS A 228 -1.16 -5.25 -24.29
CA LYS A 228 -1.31 -3.91 -24.88
C LYS A 228 0.08 -3.41 -25.30
N LYS A 229 0.75 -4.19 -26.15
CA LYS A 229 1.74 -3.65 -27.10
C LYS A 229 0.97 -3.17 -28.32
N GLY A 230 0.59 -1.91 -28.29
CA GLY A 230 0.09 -1.14 -29.44
C GLY A 230 0.81 0.18 -29.50
#